data_AF-A0A7D5ZBT5-F1
#
_entry.id   AF-A0A7D5ZBT5-F1
#
_cell.length_a   1.000
_cell.length_b   1.000
_cell.length_c   1.000
_cell.angle_alpha   90.00
_cell.angle_beta   90.00
_cell.angle_gamma   90.00
#
_symmetry.space_group_name_H-M   'P 1'
#
loop_
_entity.id
_entity.type
_entity.pdbx_description
1 polymer ?
#
loop_
_entity_poly.entity_id
_entity_poly.type
_entity_poly.pdbx_seq_one_letter_code
_entity_poly.pdbx_strand_id
1 'polypeptide(L)'
;MDIFHPPAKEPRKFTNPILREAEQKIEMEKTLRARDELAFRIEMALMSGMSRELDKHREQSDALPFFLRHLVRDLGRFNQKSPRAAALLKERLIQGTQPQDQTGSFKVSLAADETIHLTSLAVR
;
A
#
# COMPACT_ATOMS: atom_id res chain seq x y z
N MET A 1 61.22 -9.02 18.73
CA MET A 1 60.98 -9.34 17.30
C MET A 1 59.51 -9.02 17.05
N ASP A 2 59.24 -7.87 16.43
CA ASP A 2 57.86 -7.41 16.19
C ASP A 2 57.36 -7.99 14.85
N ILE A 3 56.32 -8.83 14.94
CA ILE A 3 55.69 -9.46 13.78
C ILE A 3 54.73 -8.45 13.16
N PHE A 4 55.19 -7.79 12.10
CA PHE A 4 54.36 -6.89 11.29
C PHE A 4 53.25 -7.71 10.60
N HIS A 5 52.03 -7.63 11.12
CA HIS A 5 50.84 -8.20 10.47
C HIS A 5 50.28 -7.15 9.51
N PRO A 6 50.33 -7.37 8.17
CA PRO A 6 49.71 -6.44 7.25
C PRO A 6 48.19 -6.43 7.46
N PRO A 7 47.53 -5.25 7.38
CA PRO A 7 46.09 -5.15 7.56
C PRO A 7 45.36 -5.99 6.49
N ALA A 8 44.37 -6.76 6.94
CA ALA A 8 43.52 -7.56 6.07
C ALA A 8 42.91 -6.65 4.99
N LYS A 9 43.12 -6.99 3.72
CA LYS A 9 42.52 -6.30 2.58
C LYS A 9 41.00 -6.35 2.74
N GLU A 10 40.37 -5.19 2.92
CA GLU A 10 38.91 -5.09 2.89
C GLU A 10 38.39 -5.69 1.57
N PRO A 11 37.33 -6.52 1.62
CA PRO A 11 36.75 -7.06 0.40
C PRO A 11 36.24 -5.90 -0.46
N ARG A 12 36.77 -5.77 -1.68
CA ARG A 12 36.31 -4.80 -2.67
C ARG A 12 34.81 -4.99 -2.88
N LYS A 13 34.00 -4.06 -2.40
CA LYS A 13 32.55 -4.01 -2.68
C LYS A 13 32.38 -3.65 -4.16
N PHE A 14 32.28 -4.66 -5.02
CA PHE A 14 31.85 -4.48 -6.40
C PHE A 14 30.35 -4.18 -6.41
N THR A 15 29.97 -2.93 -6.18
CA THR A 15 28.61 -2.47 -6.46
C THR A 15 28.54 -2.17 -7.96
N ASN A 16 28.13 -3.15 -8.76
CA ASN A 16 27.84 -2.92 -10.17
C ASN A 16 26.63 -1.96 -10.24
N PRO A 17 26.79 -0.74 -10.79
CA PRO A 17 25.73 0.28 -10.78
C PRO A 17 24.46 -0.21 -11.51
N ILE A 18 24.61 -1.04 -12.55
CA ILE A 18 23.49 -1.62 -13.31
C ILE A 18 22.67 -2.58 -12.43
N LEU A 19 23.34 -3.40 -11.62
CA LEU A 19 22.64 -4.31 -10.70
C LEU A 19 21.90 -3.54 -9.60
N ARG A 20 22.50 -2.46 -9.10
CA ARG A 20 21.88 -1.58 -8.09
C ARG A 20 20.64 -0.85 -8.65
N GLU A 21 20.70 -0.35 -9.87
CA GLU A 21 19.55 0.28 -10.55
C GLU A 21 18.43 -0.73 -10.81
N ALA A 22 18.77 -1.95 -11.23
CA ALA A 22 17.79 -3.02 -11.43
C ALA A 22 17.09 -3.42 -10.12
N GLU A 23 17.84 -3.54 -9.02
CA GLU A 23 17.29 -3.81 -7.68
C GLU A 23 16.33 -2.70 -7.22
N GLN A 24 16.73 -1.43 -7.41
CA GLN A 24 15.88 -0.29 -7.08
C GLN A 24 14.58 -0.29 -7.89
N LYS A 25 14.65 -0.60 -9.18
CA LYS A 25 13.47 -0.69 -10.05
C LYS A 25 12.51 -1.79 -9.59
N ILE A 26 13.03 -2.97 -9.27
CA ILE A 26 12.22 -4.10 -8.77
C ILE A 26 11.55 -3.73 -7.44
N GLU A 27 12.27 -3.07 -6.52
CA GLU A 27 11.72 -2.68 -5.23
C GLU A 27 10.63 -1.60 -5.36
N MET A 28 10.81 -0.66 -6.30
CA MET A 28 9.78 0.29 -6.67
C MET A 28 8.53 -0.40 -7.23
N GLU A 29 8.68 -1.34 -8.18
CA GLU A 29 7.55 -2.07 -8.76
C GLU A 29 6.77 -2.85 -7.70
N LYS A 30 7.46 -3.51 -6.76
CA LYS A 30 6.82 -4.19 -5.63
C LYS A 30 6.02 -3.22 -4.76
N THR A 31 6.58 -2.03 -4.50
CA THR A 31 5.91 -0.99 -3.71
C THR A 31 4.65 -0.47 -4.41
N LEU A 32 4.71 -0.27 -5.72
CA LEU A 32 3.56 0.14 -6.54
C LEU A 32 2.47 -0.94 -6.54
N ARG A 33 2.83 -2.20 -6.76
CA ARG A 33 1.86 -3.30 -6.70
C ARG A 33 1.16 -3.40 -5.34
N ALA A 34 1.92 -3.27 -4.24
CA ALA A 34 1.36 -3.29 -2.89
C ALA A 34 0.42 -2.10 -2.64
N ARG A 35 0.74 -0.92 -3.18
CA ARG A 35 -0.13 0.26 -3.14
C ARG A 35 -1.46 -0.03 -3.84
N ASP A 36 -1.41 -0.57 -5.05
CA ASP A 36 -2.59 -0.78 -5.89
C ASP A 36 -3.49 -1.89 -5.32
N GLU A 37 -2.90 -2.96 -4.78
CA GLU A 37 -3.66 -4.00 -4.07
C GLU A 37 -4.37 -3.44 -2.84
N LEU A 38 -3.70 -2.58 -2.05
CA LEU A 38 -4.32 -1.91 -0.90
C LEU A 38 -5.42 -0.94 -1.33
N ALA A 39 -5.20 -0.18 -2.40
CA ALA A 39 -6.20 0.72 -2.96
C ALA A 39 -7.47 -0.04 -3.37
N PHE A 40 -7.31 -1.16 -4.07
CA PHE A 40 -8.42 -2.03 -4.46
C PHE A 40 -9.18 -2.57 -3.26
N ARG A 41 -8.48 -3.05 -2.22
CA ARG A 41 -9.13 -3.54 -1.00
C ARG A 41 -9.88 -2.44 -0.25
N ILE A 42 -9.36 -1.21 -0.25
CA ILE A 42 -10.05 -0.03 0.31
C ILE A 42 -11.33 0.24 -0.48
N GLU A 43 -11.26 0.25 -1.82
CA GLU A 43 -12.45 0.41 -2.67
C GLU A 43 -13.53 -0.63 -2.34
N MET A 44 -13.15 -1.91 -2.23
CA MET A 44 -14.06 -2.98 -1.84
C MET A 44 -14.67 -2.75 -0.45
N ALA A 45 -13.89 -2.28 0.52
CA ALA A 45 -14.37 -1.93 1.86
C ALA A 45 -15.42 -0.80 1.82
N LEU A 46 -15.18 0.20 0.97
CA LEU A 46 -16.07 1.34 0.79
C LEU A 46 -17.38 0.93 0.08
N MET A 47 -17.28 0.20 -1.03
CA MET A 47 -18.44 -0.24 -1.82
C MET A 47 -19.36 -1.19 -1.06
N SER A 48 -18.78 -2.04 -0.20
CA SER A 48 -19.56 -2.96 0.66
C SER A 48 -20.14 -2.29 1.90
N GLY A 49 -19.82 -1.02 2.16
CA GLY A 49 -20.20 -0.30 3.37
C GLY A 49 -19.53 -0.81 4.64
N MET A 50 -18.62 -1.79 4.54
CA MET A 50 -17.88 -2.35 5.67
C MET A 50 -16.99 -1.31 6.34
N SER A 51 -16.49 -0.34 5.57
CA SER A 51 -15.66 0.75 6.10
C SER A 51 -16.30 1.50 7.28
N ARG A 52 -17.63 1.58 7.35
CA ARG A 52 -18.37 2.20 8.48
C ARG A 52 -18.14 1.50 9.82
N GLU A 53 -17.74 0.23 9.82
CA GLU A 53 -17.39 -0.49 11.03
C GLU A 53 -16.08 0.01 11.65
N LEU A 54 -15.23 0.69 10.87
CA LEU A 54 -14.00 1.34 11.38
C LEU A 54 -14.29 2.54 12.28
N ASP A 55 -15.40 3.25 12.07
CA ASP A 55 -15.79 4.37 12.94
C ASP A 55 -16.37 3.87 14.26
N LYS A 56 -17.04 2.71 14.23
CA LYS A 56 -17.67 2.10 15.41
C LYS A 56 -16.67 1.37 16.31
N HIS A 57 -15.60 0.86 15.73
CA HIS A 57 -14.62 0.05 16.43
C HIS A 57 -13.23 0.62 16.27
N ARG A 58 -12.47 0.72 17.37
CA ARG A 58 -11.05 1.10 17.30
C ARG A 58 -10.30 0.14 16.35
N GLU A 59 -9.31 0.67 15.64
CA GLU A 59 -8.51 -0.01 14.60
C GLU A 59 -7.92 -1.39 15.01
N GLN A 60 -7.85 -1.68 16.31
CA GLN A 60 -7.30 -2.93 16.88
C GLN A 60 -8.34 -3.77 17.63
N SER A 61 -9.64 -3.50 17.44
CA SER A 61 -10.70 -4.25 18.10
C SER A 61 -10.89 -5.62 17.45
N ASP A 62 -10.97 -6.68 18.27
CA ASP A 62 -11.40 -8.01 17.83
C ASP A 62 -12.85 -8.03 17.31
N ALA A 63 -13.62 -6.97 17.57
CA ALA A 63 -14.96 -6.80 17.03
C ALA A 63 -14.97 -6.38 15.54
N LEU A 64 -13.86 -5.88 15.00
CA LEU A 64 -13.79 -5.54 13.57
C LEU A 64 -13.87 -6.79 12.71
N PRO A 65 -14.60 -6.78 11.58
CA PRO A 65 -14.59 -7.86 10.60
C PRO A 65 -13.16 -8.23 10.19
N PHE A 66 -12.90 -9.54 10.02
CA PHE A 66 -11.58 -10.08 9.67
C PHE A 66 -10.91 -9.31 8.53
N PHE A 67 -11.66 -9.05 7.46
CA PHE A 67 -11.18 -8.30 6.31
C PHE A 67 -10.64 -6.90 6.68
N LEU A 68 -11.38 -6.12 7.47
CA LEU A 68 -10.97 -4.77 7.86
C LEU A 68 -9.78 -4.78 8.81
N ARG A 69 -9.73 -5.73 9.74
CA ARG A 69 -8.55 -5.89 10.61
C ARG A 69 -7.28 -6.12 9.80
N HIS A 70 -7.36 -6.99 8.81
CA HIS A 70 -6.23 -7.26 7.92
C HIS A 70 -5.91 -6.07 7.04
N LEU A 71 -6.91 -5.37 6.50
CA LEU A 71 -6.72 -4.17 5.69
C LEU A 71 -5.98 -3.07 6.47
N VAL A 72 -6.44 -2.73 7.68
CA VAL A 72 -5.82 -1.70 8.52
C VAL A 72 -4.40 -2.10 8.93
N ARG A 73 -4.19 -3.37 9.27
CA ARG A 73 -2.85 -3.89 9.61
C ARG A 73 -1.90 -3.82 8.42
N ASP A 74 -2.34 -4.24 7.23
CA ASP A 74 -1.53 -4.23 6.03
C ASP A 74 -1.24 -2.78 5.59
N LEU A 75 -2.21 -1.87 5.74
CA LEU A 75 -2.02 -0.42 5.55
C LEU A 75 -1.03 0.18 6.56
N GLY A 76 -1.05 -0.27 7.83
CA GLY A 76 -0.08 0.11 8.85
C GLY A 76 1.33 -0.34 8.52
N ARG A 77 1.51 -1.58 8.02
CA ARG A 77 2.80 -2.09 7.52
C ARG A 77 3.27 -1.32 6.29
N PHE A 78 2.37 -1.01 5.36
CA PHE A 78 2.69 -0.21 4.18
C PHE A 78 3.11 1.22 4.56
N ASN A 79 2.48 1.82 5.57
CA ASN A 79 2.85 3.13 6.11
C ASN A 79 4.29 3.17 6.66
N GLN A 80 4.80 2.08 7.22
CA GLN A 80 6.20 2.00 7.66
C GLN A 80 7.19 2.02 6.49
N LYS A 81 6.79 1.48 5.32
CA LYS A 81 7.62 1.44 4.11
C LYS A 81 7.52 2.69 3.26
N SER A 82 6.29 3.20 3.07
CA SER A 82 5.99 4.35 2.23
C SER A 82 4.92 5.23 2.89
N PRO A 83 5.30 6.11 3.84
CA PRO A 83 4.37 6.92 4.61
C PRO A 83 3.50 7.82 3.74
N ARG A 84 4.09 8.44 2.71
CA ARG A 84 3.38 9.37 1.82
C ARG A 84 2.29 8.66 1.00
N ALA A 85 2.59 7.49 0.45
CA ALA A 85 1.61 6.72 -0.31
C ALA A 85 0.52 6.15 0.61
N ALA A 86 0.89 5.68 1.80
CA ALA A 86 -0.07 5.19 2.78
C ALA A 86 -1.01 6.29 3.31
N ALA A 87 -0.53 7.52 3.46
CA ALA A 87 -1.36 8.66 3.87
C ALA A 87 -2.51 8.92 2.89
N LEU A 88 -2.25 8.88 1.58
CA LEU A 88 -3.28 9.02 0.54
C LEU A 88 -4.33 7.90 0.63
N LEU A 89 -3.88 6.67 0.88
CA LEU A 89 -4.79 5.52 1.06
C LEU A 89 -5.64 5.64 2.32
N LYS A 90 -5.06 6.11 3.44
CA LYS A 90 -5.79 6.37 4.68
C LYS A 90 -6.82 7.48 4.50
N GLU A 91 -6.44 8.57 3.85
CA GLU A 91 -7.34 9.68 3.55
C GLU A 91 -8.52 9.21 2.71
N ARG A 92 -8.29 8.41 1.67
CA ARG A 92 -9.35 7.82 0.85
C ARG A 92 -10.30 6.95 1.67
N LEU A 93 -9.76 6.12 2.57
CA LEU A 93 -10.57 5.29 3.45
C LEU A 93 -11.44 6.14 4.38
N ILE A 94 -10.89 7.20 4.99
CA ILE A 94 -11.60 8.12 5.89
C ILE A 94 -12.67 8.92 5.13
N GLN A 95 -12.34 9.49 3.97
CA GLN A 95 -13.31 10.24 3.16
C GLN A 95 -14.50 9.36 2.74
N GLY A 96 -14.24 8.08 2.46
CA GLY A 96 -15.30 7.13 2.13
C GLY A 96 -16.09 6.60 3.33
N THR A 97 -15.67 6.82 4.58
CA THR A 97 -16.47 6.49 5.77
C THR A 97 -17.38 7.61 6.22
N GLN A 98 -17.10 8.86 5.82
CA GLN A 98 -17.94 9.99 6.17
C GLN A 98 -19.38 9.80 5.65
N PRO A 99 -20.40 10.12 6.46
CA PRO A 99 -21.79 10.05 6.02
C PRO A 99 -21.97 11.04 4.86
N GLN A 100 -22.05 10.52 3.64
CA GLN A 100 -22.54 11.31 2.52
C GLN A 100 -23.99 11.67 2.84
N ASP A 101 -24.27 12.96 2.93
CA ASP A 101 -25.63 13.47 3.02
C ASP A 101 -26.48 12.75 1.97
N GLN A 102 -27.48 12.01 2.44
CA GLN A 102 -28.35 11.16 1.64
C GLN A 102 -29.35 11.99 0.81
N THR A 103 -28.90 13.08 0.20
CA THR A 103 -29.62 13.74 -0.88
C THR A 103 -29.18 13.14 -2.21
N GLY A 104 -29.81 12.00 -2.52
CA GLY A 104 -29.87 11.33 -3.81
C GLY A 104 -29.01 11.90 -4.94
N SER A 105 -27.78 11.44 -5.04
CA SER A 105 -27.10 11.40 -6.34
C SER A 105 -26.11 10.26 -6.33
N PHE A 106 -26.50 9.14 -6.94
CA PHE A 106 -25.56 8.26 -7.63
C PHE A 106 -24.89 9.06 -8.75
N LYS A 107 -24.01 9.98 -8.37
CA LYS A 107 -22.95 10.49 -9.23
C LYS A 107 -21.66 9.95 -8.65
N VAL A 108 -21.49 8.66 -8.93
CA VAL A 108 -20.18 8.08 -9.16
C VAL A 108 -19.57 8.89 -10.30
N SER A 109 -19.00 10.04 -9.96
CA SER A 109 -17.92 10.62 -10.73
C SER A 109 -16.74 9.69 -10.51
N LEU A 110 -16.74 8.56 -11.23
CA LEU A 110 -15.51 8.08 -11.82
C LEU A 110 -14.94 9.34 -12.49
N ALA A 111 -13.94 9.95 -11.87
CA ALA A 111 -13.16 11.00 -12.50
C ALA A 111 -12.62 10.38 -13.78
N ALA A 112 -13.28 10.73 -14.88
CA ALA A 112 -13.14 10.12 -16.20
C ALA A 112 -11.86 10.61 -16.88
N ASP A 113 -10.72 10.51 -16.19
CA ASP A 113 -9.42 10.92 -16.75
C ASP A 113 -8.26 9.99 -16.37
N GLU A 114 -8.49 8.90 -15.66
CA GLU A 114 -7.53 7.80 -15.61
C GLU A 114 -8.07 6.66 -16.46
N THR A 115 -7.41 6.42 -17.58
CA THR A 115 -7.62 5.26 -18.44
C THR A 115 -7.35 4.02 -17.60
N ILE A 116 -8.39 3.50 -16.94
CA ILE A 116 -8.32 2.20 -16.27
C ILE A 116 -8.14 1.18 -17.39
N HIS A 117 -6.88 0.87 -17.72
CA HIS A 117 -6.55 -0.28 -18.54
C HIS A 117 -6.87 -1.54 -17.71
N LEU A 118 -8.16 -1.90 -17.68
CA LEU A 118 -8.65 -3.22 -17.31
C LEU A 118 -8.30 -4.24 -18.40
N THR A 119 -7.03 -4.27 -18.83
CA THR A 119 -6.56 -5.32 -19.73
C THR A 119 -6.14 -6.51 -18.89
N SER A 120 -7.09 -7.43 -18.76
CA SER A 120 -6.89 -8.87 -18.78
C SER A 120 -6.06 -9.46 -17.64
N LEU A 121 -6.72 -9.68 -16.49
CA LEU A 121 -6.40 -10.86 -15.70
C LEU A 121 -7.16 -12.05 -16.31
N ALA A 122 -6.64 -12.58 -17.44
CA ALA A 122 -7.16 -13.81 -18.01
C ALA A 122 -7.00 -14.94 -16.99
N VAL A 123 -8.12 -15.58 -16.69
CA VAL A 123 -8.19 -16.86 -15.99
C VAL A 123 -7.45 -17.90 -16.85
N ARG A 124 -6.66 -18.72 -16.16
CA ARG A 124 -5.72 -19.76 -16.66
C ARG A 124 -6.10 -20.45 -17.96
#